data_AF-A0A853I4J5-F1
#
_entry.id   AF-A0A853I4J5-F1
#
_cell.length_a   1.000
_cell.length_b   1.000
_cell.length_c   1.000
_cell.angle_alpha   90.00
_cell.angle_beta   90.00
_cell.angle_gamma   90.00
#
_symmetry.space_group_name_H-M   'P 1'
#
loop_
_entity.id
_entity.type
_entity.pdbx_description
1 polymer ?
#
loop_
_entity_poly.entity_id
_entity_poly.type
_entity_poly.pdbx_seq_one_letter_code
_entity_poly.pdbx_strand_id
1 'polypeptide(L)'
;MIIIGYAAGLVGAERVQLLHSLSWRQLVVGGGLFYYLVLIGLTEEILFRGLPFFNNNHHPGLIILMSSVLFALYHFHNGLHTLPYYFALGVLLAVLRYFSVSILALAIGHGLFDFMVILVWPSTGFRFGVAVFYVVSPIVVLGIAALAGWMLKQLDT
;
A
#
# COMPACT_ATOMS: atom_id res chain seq x y z
N MET A 1 -35.82 -10.19 -5.08
CA MET A 1 -36.07 -10.26 -3.62
C MET A 1 -36.23 -11.72 -3.26
N ILE A 2 -35.18 -12.35 -2.73
CA ILE A 2 -35.21 -13.76 -2.29
C ILE A 2 -34.92 -13.74 -0.79
N ILE A 3 -35.92 -14.15 -0.02
CA ILE A 3 -35.84 -14.38 1.41
C ILE A 3 -35.25 -15.77 1.61
N ILE A 4 -34.11 -15.89 2.30
CA ILE A 4 -33.64 -17.18 2.82
C ILE A 4 -33.51 -17.05 4.34
N GLY A 5 -34.34 -17.86 5.01
CA GLY A 5 -34.53 -17.88 6.44
C GLY A 5 -33.32 -18.40 7.22
N TYR A 6 -33.26 -17.88 8.44
CA TYR A 6 -32.35 -18.29 9.51
C TYR A 6 -32.64 -19.72 9.97
N ALA A 7 -31.86 -20.68 9.49
CA ALA A 7 -31.59 -21.93 10.22
C ALA A 7 -30.26 -21.74 10.96
N ALA A 8 -30.35 -21.10 12.13
CA ALA A 8 -29.24 -20.82 13.03
C ALA A 8 -29.02 -22.01 13.99
N GLY A 9 -27.77 -22.36 14.26
CA GLY A 9 -27.46 -23.17 15.43
C GLY A 9 -26.07 -23.81 15.44
N LEU A 10 -25.78 -24.72 14.50
CA LEU A 10 -24.64 -25.63 14.66
C LEU A 10 -23.74 -25.78 13.42
N VAL A 11 -24.00 -25.02 12.35
CA VAL A 11 -23.21 -25.02 11.10
C VAL A 11 -22.38 -23.73 10.96
N GLY A 12 -22.16 -23.00 12.05
CA GLY A 12 -21.51 -21.68 12.02
C GLY A 12 -19.99 -21.75 11.88
N ALA A 13 -19.33 -22.61 12.65
CA ALA A 13 -17.87 -22.65 12.68
C ALA A 13 -17.27 -23.23 11.39
N GLU A 14 -17.79 -24.35 10.89
CA GLU A 14 -17.28 -24.99 9.66
C GLU A 14 -17.62 -24.17 8.40
N ARG A 15 -18.77 -23.49 8.37
CA ARG A 15 -19.17 -22.66 7.22
C ARG A 15 -18.39 -21.35 7.14
N VAL A 16 -18.02 -20.76 8.28
CA VAL A 16 -17.08 -19.63 8.35
C VAL A 16 -15.67 -20.06 7.90
N GLN A 17 -15.23 -21.27 8.29
CA GLN A 17 -13.95 -21.82 7.85
C GLN A 17 -13.92 -22.12 6.34
N LEU A 18 -15.01 -22.64 5.77
CA LEU A 18 -15.14 -22.91 4.33
C LEU A 18 -15.16 -21.61 3.50
N LEU A 19 -15.87 -20.58 3.94
CA LEU A 19 -15.89 -19.26 3.30
C LEU A 19 -14.53 -18.54 3.39
N HIS A 20 -13.80 -18.70 4.50
CA HIS A 20 -12.41 -18.25 4.59
C HIS A 20 -11.47 -19.05 3.66
N SER A 21 -11.62 -20.36 3.56
CA SER A 21 -10.74 -21.22 2.74
C SER A 21 -10.91 -21.02 1.23
N LEU A 22 -12.13 -20.68 0.78
CA LEU A 22 -12.40 -20.34 -0.62
C LEU A 22 -11.82 -18.97 -1.01
N SER A 23 -11.71 -18.03 -0.05
CA SER A 23 -11.15 -16.70 -0.30
C SER A 23 -9.65 -16.71 -0.64
N TRP A 24 -8.86 -17.57 0.00
CA TRP A 24 -7.40 -17.60 -0.19
C TRP A 24 -6.98 -18.15 -1.55
N ARG A 25 -7.61 -19.24 -1.99
CA ARG A 25 -7.35 -19.78 -3.33
C ARG A 25 -7.88 -18.85 -4.40
N GLN A 26 -9.00 -18.16 -4.21
CA GLN A 26 -9.50 -17.18 -5.20
C GLN A 26 -8.66 -15.89 -5.23
N LEU A 27 -8.12 -15.41 -4.11
CA LEU A 27 -7.20 -14.28 -4.05
C LEU A 27 -5.82 -14.58 -4.69
N VAL A 28 -5.26 -15.76 -4.42
CA VAL A 28 -3.91 -16.14 -4.90
C VAL A 28 -3.95 -16.77 -6.31
N VAL A 29 -4.92 -17.65 -6.58
CA VAL A 29 -5.05 -18.38 -7.86
C VAL A 29 -5.94 -17.63 -8.87
N GLY A 30 -6.80 -16.71 -8.42
CA GLY A 30 -7.73 -15.96 -9.28
C GLY A 30 -7.20 -14.61 -9.81
N GLY A 31 -5.91 -14.33 -9.69
CA GLY A 31 -5.29 -13.12 -10.25
C GLY A 31 -5.23 -11.92 -9.30
N GLY A 32 -5.49 -12.08 -8.01
CA GLY A 32 -5.39 -10.99 -7.03
C GLY A 32 -3.97 -10.41 -6.95
N LEU A 33 -2.93 -11.25 -6.94
CA LEU A 33 -1.55 -10.77 -6.99
C LEU A 33 -1.26 -9.95 -8.26
N PHE A 34 -1.72 -10.42 -9.42
CA PHE A 34 -1.59 -9.67 -10.68
C PHE A 34 -2.33 -8.32 -10.61
N TYR A 35 -3.54 -8.30 -10.04
CA TYR A 35 -4.32 -7.09 -9.84
C TYR A 35 -3.55 -6.06 -9.00
N TYR A 36 -3.00 -6.45 -7.84
CA TYR A 36 -2.26 -5.53 -6.97
C TYR A 36 -0.92 -5.08 -7.58
N LEU A 37 -0.18 -5.97 -8.26
CA LEU A 37 1.11 -5.60 -8.84
C LEU A 37 0.97 -4.75 -10.11
N VAL A 38 0.07 -5.15 -11.02
CA VAL A 38 0.04 -4.60 -12.38
C VAL A 38 -1.06 -3.56 -12.55
N LEU A 39 -2.26 -3.80 -12.02
CA LEU A 39 -3.37 -2.87 -12.23
C LEU A 39 -3.37 -1.73 -11.20
N ILE A 40 -2.94 -2.00 -9.98
CA ILE A 40 -2.78 -0.98 -8.94
C ILE A 40 -1.35 -0.47 -8.93
N GLY A 41 -0.40 -1.28 -8.44
CA GLY A 41 0.97 -0.86 -8.17
C GLY A 41 1.64 -0.19 -9.38
N LEU A 42 1.63 -0.84 -10.55
CA LEU A 42 2.25 -0.26 -11.74
C LEU A 42 1.55 1.02 -12.22
N THR A 43 0.22 1.05 -12.26
CA THR A 43 -0.53 2.23 -12.70
C THR A 43 -0.28 3.42 -11.76
N GLU A 44 -0.31 3.19 -10.45
CA GLU A 44 -0.04 4.23 -9.46
C GLU A 44 1.42 4.70 -9.51
N GLU A 45 2.39 3.79 -9.60
CA GLU A 45 3.80 4.20 -9.70
C GLU A 45 4.09 4.98 -10.99
N ILE A 46 3.49 4.63 -12.13
CA ILE A 46 3.62 5.43 -13.35
C ILE A 46 3.05 6.83 -13.13
N LEU A 47 1.84 6.93 -12.55
CA LEU A 47 1.15 8.20 -12.37
C LEU A 47 1.87 9.13 -11.40
N PHE A 48 2.29 8.62 -10.24
CA PHE A 48 2.83 9.43 -9.15
C PHE A 48 4.36 9.52 -9.14
N ARG A 49 5.08 8.57 -9.75
CA ARG A 49 6.56 8.53 -9.73
C ARG A 49 7.14 8.57 -11.15
N GLY A 50 6.47 7.97 -12.12
CA GLY A 50 6.86 8.01 -13.53
C GLY A 50 6.76 9.43 -14.09
N LEU A 51 5.54 9.96 -14.18
CA LEU A 51 5.30 11.28 -14.80
C LEU A 51 6.03 12.42 -14.07
N PRO A 52 6.03 12.52 -12.73
CA PRO A 52 6.67 13.66 -12.07
C PRO A 52 8.19 13.67 -12.17
N PHE A 53 8.84 12.51 -12.24
CA PHE A 53 10.30 12.39 -12.36
C PHE A 53 10.79 12.23 -13.81
N PHE A 54 9.90 12.18 -14.81
CA PHE A 54 10.29 11.95 -16.20
C PHE A 54 11.10 13.12 -16.78
N ASN A 55 10.72 14.37 -16.49
CA ASN A 55 11.31 15.58 -17.09
C ASN A 55 11.78 16.61 -16.09
N ASN A 56 11.65 16.35 -14.78
CA ASN A 56 11.86 17.37 -13.77
C ASN A 56 12.80 16.81 -12.71
N ASN A 57 14.08 17.17 -12.77
CA ASN A 57 15.06 16.84 -11.72
C ASN A 57 15.68 18.09 -11.09
N HIS A 58 15.22 19.29 -11.48
CA HIS A 58 15.76 20.55 -10.99
C HIS A 58 15.38 20.83 -9.53
N HIS A 59 14.23 20.31 -9.07
CA HIS A 59 13.72 20.52 -7.71
C HIS A 59 13.23 19.21 -7.08
N PRO A 60 14.13 18.28 -6.73
CA PRO A 60 13.76 16.93 -6.29
C PRO A 60 12.90 16.94 -5.03
N GLY A 61 13.18 17.82 -4.07
CA GLY A 61 12.37 17.96 -2.86
C GLY A 61 10.92 18.37 -3.13
N LEU A 62 10.70 19.28 -4.08
CA LEU A 62 9.35 19.71 -4.46
C LEU A 62 8.59 18.57 -5.14
N ILE A 63 9.26 17.79 -5.98
CA ILE A 63 8.64 16.67 -6.71
C ILE A 63 8.28 15.54 -5.74
N ILE A 64 9.17 15.21 -4.81
CA ILE A 64 8.88 14.26 -3.72
C ILE A 64 7.65 14.74 -2.94
N LEU A 65 7.60 16.01 -2.55
CA LEU A 65 6.45 16.55 -1.81
C LEU A 65 5.16 16.47 -2.62
N MET A 66 5.15 16.99 -3.85
CA MET A 66 3.93 17.04 -4.69
C MET A 66 3.42 15.65 -5.05
N SER A 67 4.30 14.74 -5.47
CA SER A 67 3.92 13.34 -5.75
C SER A 67 3.33 12.65 -4.53
N SER A 68 3.91 12.85 -3.34
CA SER A 68 3.44 12.26 -2.09
C SER A 68 2.10 12.84 -1.64
N VAL A 69 1.88 14.15 -1.80
CA VAL A 69 0.60 14.79 -1.51
C VAL A 69 -0.49 14.29 -2.45
N LEU A 70 -0.23 14.23 -3.76
CA LEU A 70 -1.19 13.72 -4.74
C LEU A 70 -1.53 12.24 -4.49
N PHE A 71 -0.52 11.43 -4.16
CA PHE A 71 -0.71 10.03 -3.78
C PHE A 71 -1.61 9.89 -2.54
N ALA A 72 -1.40 10.70 -1.50
CA ALA A 72 -2.25 10.70 -0.32
C ALA A 72 -3.69 11.13 -0.65
N LEU A 73 -3.86 12.20 -1.42
CA LEU A 73 -5.19 12.71 -1.79
C LEU A 73 -5.96 11.74 -2.70
N TYR A 74 -5.28 10.97 -3.55
CA TYR A 74 -5.90 9.89 -4.31
C TYR A 74 -6.55 8.84 -3.39
N HIS A 75 -5.95 8.62 -2.23
CA HIS A 75 -6.45 7.71 -1.19
C HIS A 75 -7.42 8.36 -0.20
N PHE A 76 -7.91 9.58 -0.46
CA PHE A 76 -8.85 10.28 0.42
C PHE A 76 -10.14 9.48 0.68
N HIS A 77 -10.56 8.64 -0.27
CA HIS A 77 -11.72 7.77 -0.14
C HIS A 77 -11.62 6.76 1.01
N ASN A 78 -10.41 6.47 1.50
CA ASN A 78 -10.17 5.60 2.66
C ASN A 78 -10.35 6.35 4.01
N GLY A 79 -10.64 7.65 3.95
CA GLY A 79 -10.93 8.49 5.09
C GLY A 79 -9.75 9.37 5.50
N LEU A 80 -10.06 10.58 6.00
CA LEU A 80 -9.10 11.62 6.32
C LEU A 80 -7.98 11.17 7.28
N HIS A 81 -8.31 10.28 8.22
CA HIS A 81 -7.38 9.76 9.21
C HIS A 81 -6.26 8.89 8.61
N THR A 82 -6.44 8.38 7.38
CA THR A 82 -5.45 7.55 6.69
C THR A 82 -4.44 8.36 5.88
N LEU A 83 -4.74 9.64 5.61
CA LEU A 83 -3.89 10.48 4.75
C LEU A 83 -2.43 10.60 5.23
N PRO A 84 -2.13 10.78 6.54
CA PRO A 84 -0.75 10.86 6.99
C PRO A 84 0.06 9.60 6.65
N TYR A 85 -0.59 8.44 6.71
CA TYR A 85 0.01 7.17 6.36
C TYR A 85 0.31 7.08 4.86
N TYR A 86 -0.66 7.37 4.00
CA TYR A 86 -0.45 7.37 2.54
C TYR A 86 0.57 8.42 2.11
N PHE A 87 0.59 9.59 2.75
CA PHE A 87 1.61 10.60 2.51
C PHE A 87 3.01 10.08 2.85
N ALA A 88 3.19 9.45 4.02
CA ALA A 88 4.47 8.87 4.42
C ALA A 88 4.94 7.77 3.46
N LEU A 89 4.05 6.86 3.06
CA LEU A 89 4.34 5.85 2.03
C LEU A 89 4.68 6.51 0.68
N GLY A 90 3.94 7.57 0.35
CA GLY A 90 4.21 8.51 -0.72
C GLY A 90 5.66 8.94 -0.79
N VAL A 91 6.15 9.49 0.33
CA VAL A 91 7.50 10.01 0.50
C VAL A 91 8.53 8.90 0.36
N LEU A 92 8.33 7.74 0.98
CA LEU A 92 9.24 6.59 0.86
C LEU A 92 9.45 6.21 -0.60
N LEU A 93 8.36 5.97 -1.35
CA LEU A 93 8.44 5.57 -2.75
C LEU A 93 9.04 6.66 -3.63
N ALA A 94 8.73 7.94 -3.37
CA ALA A 94 9.31 9.06 -4.09
C ALA A 94 10.81 9.25 -3.82
N VAL A 95 11.27 9.02 -2.59
CA VAL A 95 12.70 9.02 -2.23
C VAL A 95 13.43 7.89 -2.96
N LEU A 96 12.88 6.67 -2.94
CA LEU A 96 13.45 5.56 -3.69
C LEU A 96 13.51 5.88 -5.19
N ARG A 97 12.46 6.50 -5.75
CA ARG A 97 12.46 6.94 -7.15
C ARG A 97 13.54 7.97 -7.45
N TYR A 98 13.74 8.94 -6.57
CA TYR A 98 14.78 9.96 -6.70
C TYR A 98 16.18 9.34 -6.83
N PHE A 99 16.45 8.28 -6.05
CA PHE A 99 17.66 7.46 -6.16
C PHE A 99 17.59 6.39 -7.25
N SER A 100 16.88 6.69 -8.34
CA SER A 100 16.81 5.89 -9.57
C SER A 100 16.28 4.46 -9.42
N VAL A 101 15.56 4.12 -8.33
CA VAL A 101 14.85 2.84 -8.26
C VAL A 101 13.81 2.79 -9.39
N SER A 102 13.80 1.68 -10.13
CA SER A 102 12.97 1.54 -11.33
C SER A 102 11.48 1.53 -10.97
N ILE A 103 10.64 2.07 -11.88
CA ILE A 103 9.18 2.06 -11.70
C ILE A 103 8.66 0.64 -11.49
N LEU A 104 9.22 -0.35 -12.19
CA LEU A 104 8.84 -1.74 -12.03
C LEU A 104 9.16 -2.27 -10.62
N ALA A 105 10.34 -1.94 -10.07
CA ALA A 105 10.70 -2.36 -8.71
C ALA A 105 9.79 -1.70 -7.66
N LEU A 106 9.48 -0.41 -7.82
CA LEU A 106 8.53 0.29 -6.96
C LEU A 106 7.13 -0.34 -7.04
N ALA A 107 6.66 -0.63 -8.25
CA ALA A 107 5.35 -1.23 -8.50
C ALA A 107 5.23 -2.61 -7.85
N ILE A 108 6.29 -3.43 -7.94
CA ILE A 108 6.33 -4.73 -7.27
C ILE A 108 6.31 -4.55 -5.76
N GLY A 109 7.16 -3.69 -5.20
CA GLY A 109 7.21 -3.47 -3.75
C GLY A 109 5.90 -2.92 -3.19
N HIS A 110 5.30 -1.95 -3.87
CA HIS A 110 4.01 -1.36 -3.53
C HIS A 110 2.86 -2.37 -3.65
N GLY A 111 2.72 -3.05 -4.79
CA GLY A 111 1.65 -4.04 -4.96
C GLY A 111 1.79 -5.24 -4.02
N LEU A 112 3.02 -5.67 -3.69
CA LEU A 112 3.24 -6.68 -2.64
C LEU A 112 2.81 -6.16 -1.27
N PHE A 113 3.13 -4.91 -0.95
CA PHE A 113 2.71 -4.28 0.30
C PHE A 113 1.18 -4.27 0.42
N ASP A 114 0.46 -3.80 -0.59
CA ASP A 114 -1.01 -3.76 -0.60
C ASP A 114 -1.62 -5.15 -0.48
N PHE A 115 -1.07 -6.10 -1.23
CA PHE A 115 -1.49 -7.49 -1.14
C PHE A 115 -1.32 -8.01 0.29
N MET A 116 -0.17 -7.79 0.92
CA MET A 116 0.07 -8.20 2.32
C MET A 116 -0.88 -7.51 3.30
N VAL A 117 -1.17 -6.22 3.12
CA VAL A 117 -2.15 -5.51 3.97
C VAL A 117 -3.51 -6.19 3.90
N ILE A 118 -3.99 -6.53 2.70
CA ILE A 118 -5.27 -7.24 2.51
C ILE A 118 -5.25 -8.63 3.15
N LEU A 119 -4.11 -9.34 3.10
CA LEU A 119 -3.98 -10.65 3.72
C LEU A 119 -3.98 -10.59 5.25
N VAL A 120 -3.43 -9.53 5.82
CA VAL A 120 -3.17 -9.42 7.27
C VAL A 120 -4.21 -8.56 7.99
N TRP A 121 -4.91 -7.66 7.29
CA TRP A 121 -5.85 -6.71 7.88
C TRP A 121 -7.31 -6.95 7.42
N PRO A 122 -8.30 -6.94 8.33
CA PRO A 122 -8.21 -7.01 9.79
C PRO A 122 -8.22 -8.47 10.24
N SER A 123 -7.06 -9.14 10.25
CA SER A 123 -6.97 -10.48 10.84
C SER A 123 -6.89 -10.39 12.37
N THR A 124 -7.36 -11.43 13.06
CA THR A 124 -7.24 -11.59 14.53
C THR A 124 -5.78 -11.56 15.03
N GLY A 125 -4.80 -11.65 14.13
CA GLY A 125 -3.38 -11.50 14.42
C GLY A 125 -2.87 -10.06 14.44
N PHE A 126 -3.66 -9.08 13.99
CA PHE A 126 -3.25 -7.68 14.01
C PHE A 126 -3.39 -7.11 15.43
N ARG A 127 -2.25 -6.98 16.13
CA ARG A 127 -2.21 -6.70 17.58
C ARG A 127 -2.27 -5.21 17.96
N PHE A 128 -2.25 -4.31 16.98
CA PHE A 128 -2.26 -2.87 17.26
C PHE A 128 -3.67 -2.29 17.13
N GLY A 129 -4.02 -1.38 18.03
CA GLY A 129 -5.24 -0.60 17.87
C GLY A 129 -5.16 0.26 16.60
N VAL A 130 -6.29 0.45 15.92
CA VAL A 130 -6.39 1.23 14.68
C VAL A 130 -5.76 2.62 14.82
N ALA A 131 -6.00 3.30 15.96
CA ALA A 131 -5.40 4.60 16.25
C ALA A 131 -3.87 4.53 16.38
N VAL A 132 -3.34 3.49 17.02
CA VAL A 132 -1.89 3.30 17.16
C VAL A 132 -1.26 3.09 15.79
N PHE A 133 -1.90 2.31 14.92
CA PHE A 133 -1.42 2.11 13.55
C PHE A 133 -1.31 3.44 12.81
N TYR A 134 -2.41 4.20 12.68
CA TYR A 134 -2.40 5.43 11.87
C TYR A 134 -1.61 6.60 12.47
N VAL A 135 -1.24 6.54 13.75
CA VAL A 135 -0.36 7.55 14.37
C VAL A 135 1.12 7.15 14.31
N VAL A 136 1.44 5.88 14.56
CA VAL A 136 2.83 5.40 14.66
C VAL A 136 3.39 5.03 13.29
N SER A 137 2.59 4.38 12.43
CA SER A 137 3.07 3.91 11.13
C SER A 137 3.58 5.03 10.21
N PRO A 138 2.98 6.23 10.13
CA PRO A 138 3.53 7.31 9.31
C PRO A 138 4.92 7.74 9.78
N ILE A 139 5.14 7.82 11.09
CA ILE A 139 6.43 8.21 11.69
C ILE A 139 7.49 7.18 11.35
N VAL A 140 7.17 5.89 11.51
CA VAL A 140 8.07 4.78 11.17
C VAL A 140 8.41 4.80 9.68
N VAL A 141 7.42 4.94 8.81
CA VAL A 141 7.62 4.97 7.35
C VAL A 141 8.47 6.17 6.93
N LEU A 142 8.26 7.35 7.51
CA LEU A 142 9.12 8.52 7.28
C LEU A 142 10.56 8.28 7.77
N GLY A 143 10.74 7.61 8.92
CA GLY A 143 12.05 7.19 9.41
C GLY A 143 12.76 6.25 8.43
N ILE A 144 12.03 5.27 7.88
CA ILE A 144 12.55 4.37 6.84
C ILE A 144 12.90 5.15 5.57
N ALA A 145 12.07 6.10 5.14
CA ALA A 145 12.34 6.94 3.98
C ALA A 145 13.63 7.76 4.16
N ALA A 146 13.80 8.39 5.32
CA ALA A 146 15.00 9.15 5.66
C ALA A 146 16.25 8.25 5.69
N LEU A 147 16.16 7.08 6.32
CA LEU A 147 17.25 6.12 6.38
C LEU A 147 17.62 5.60 4.98
N ALA A 148 16.64 5.20 4.17
CA ALA A 148 16.86 4.73 2.80
C ALA A 148 17.52 5.82 1.95
N GLY A 149 17.02 7.06 2.02
CA GLY A 149 17.61 8.19 1.32
C GLY A 149 19.05 8.48 1.77
N TRP A 150 19.34 8.40 3.06
CA TRP A 150 20.69 8.56 3.58
C TRP A 150 21.63 7.45 3.07
N MET A 151 21.21 6.19 3.16
CA MET A 151 22.02 5.04 2.71
C MET A 151 22.32 5.10 1.21
N LEU A 152 21.30 5.35 0.39
CA LEU A 152 21.46 5.44 -1.07
C LEU A 152 22.36 6.63 -1.44
N LYS A 153 22.27 7.75 -0.72
CA LYS A 153 23.17 8.88 -0.94
C LYS A 153 24.65 8.55 -0.72
N GLN A 154 24.98 7.65 0.22
CA GLN A 154 26.36 7.18 0.43
C GLN A 154 26.88 6.28 -0.70
N LEU A 155 25.99 5.68 -1.50
CA LEU A 155 26.36 4.84 -2.63
C LEU A 155 26.59 5.65 -3.92
N ASP A 156 26.06 6.88 -3.97
CA ASP A 156 26.19 7.80 -5.11
C ASP A 156 27.49 8.64 -5.09
N THR A 157 28.26 8.58 -4.00
CA THR A 157 29.52 9.34 -3.80
C THR A 157 30.73 8.46 -4.03
#